data_AF-S2F7V3-F1
#
_entry.id   AF-S2F7V3-F1
#
_cell.length_a   1.000
_cell.length_b   1.000
_cell.length_c   1.000
_cell.angle_alpha   90.00
_cell.angle_beta   90.00
_cell.angle_gamma   90.00
#
_symmetry.space_group_name_H-M   'P 1'
#
loop_
_entity.id
_entity.type
_entity.pdbx_description
1 polymer ?
#
loop_
_entity_poly.entity_id
_entity_poly.type
_entity_poly.pdbx_seq_one_letter_code
_entity_poly.pdbx_strand_id
1 'polypeptide(L)'
;MLDDGRERAFRLINALHLFKSAVSLGGTESLVCHPASTTQSGVPEELRSQVGVSEGLIRISIGLEHEDDLIADLDNALRLC
;
A
#
# COMPACT_ATOMS: atom_id res chain seq x y z
N MET A 1 3.74 -9.03 -4.44
CA MET A 1 4.23 -7.86 -5.19
C MET A 1 3.32 -7.70 -6.40
N LEU A 2 2.97 -6.45 -6.75
CA LEU A 2 2.08 -6.20 -7.90
C LEU A 2 2.90 -6.17 -9.21
N ASP A 3 2.42 -6.87 -10.24
CA ASP A 3 2.96 -6.78 -11.60
C ASP A 3 2.78 -5.35 -12.14
N ASP A 4 3.64 -4.85 -13.03
CA ASP A 4 3.69 -3.44 -13.47
C ASP A 4 4.00 -2.41 -12.33
N GLY A 5 4.49 -2.89 -11.18
CA GLY A 5 5.21 -2.12 -10.17
C GLY A 5 4.48 -0.89 -9.62
N ARG A 6 5.08 0.29 -9.81
CA ARG A 6 4.64 1.57 -9.20
C ARG A 6 3.26 2.00 -9.68
N GLU A 7 2.98 1.86 -10.98
CA GLU A 7 1.73 2.33 -11.56
C GLU A 7 0.55 1.53 -11.01
N ARG A 8 0.68 0.20 -10.97
CA ARG A 8 -0.35 -0.67 -10.39
C ARG A 8 -0.49 -0.44 -8.89
N ALA A 9 0.60 -0.17 -8.18
CA ALA A 9 0.55 0.17 -6.76
C ALA A 9 -0.23 1.47 -6.49
N PHE A 10 -0.03 2.50 -7.31
CA PHE A 10 -0.78 3.75 -7.20
C PHE A 10 -2.24 3.58 -7.60
N ARG A 11 -2.54 2.80 -8.64
CA ARG A 11 -3.92 2.47 -9.01
C ARG A 11 -4.65 1.76 -7.88
N LEU A 12 -4.02 0.78 -7.22
CA LEU A 12 -4.60 0.11 -6.07
C LEU A 12 -4.85 1.07 -4.90
N ILE A 13 -3.85 1.87 -4.51
CA ILE A 13 -3.98 2.83 -3.40
C ILE A 13 -5.10 3.84 -3.67
N ASN A 14 -5.23 4.33 -4.90
CA ASN A 14 -6.26 5.29 -5.28
C ASN A 14 -7.67 4.67 -5.36
N ALA A 15 -7.78 3.35 -5.49
CA ALA A 15 -9.05 2.64 -5.58
C ALA A 15 -9.61 2.20 -4.21
N LEU A 16 -8.82 2.32 -3.13
CA LEU A 16 -9.26 2.00 -1.78
C LEU A 16 -10.12 3.14 -1.20
N HIS A 17 -11.22 2.78 -0.55
CA HIS A 17 -12.12 3.74 0.08
C HIS A 17 -12.04 3.75 1.61
N LEU A 18 -11.71 2.61 2.22
CA LEU A 18 -11.59 2.48 3.68
C LEU A 18 -10.17 2.79 4.17
N PHE A 19 -9.16 2.34 3.42
CA PHE A 19 -7.77 2.56 3.79
C PHE A 19 -7.34 4.00 3.52
N LYS A 20 -6.81 4.67 4.54
CA LYS A 20 -6.27 6.04 4.38
C LYS A 20 -4.82 6.02 3.93
N SER A 21 -4.48 6.87 2.96
CA SER A 21 -3.09 7.05 2.53
C SER A 21 -2.28 7.82 3.58
N ALA A 22 -1.45 7.12 4.36
CA ALA A 22 -0.61 7.71 5.40
C ALA A 22 0.62 6.84 5.72
N VAL A 23 1.70 7.49 6.17
CA VAL A 23 2.97 6.81 6.51
C VAL A 23 3.04 6.26 7.94
N SER A 24 2.11 6.65 8.82
CA SER A 24 2.00 6.15 10.20
C SER A 24 1.51 4.69 10.25
N LEU A 25 1.46 4.10 11.44
CA LEU A 25 1.02 2.72 11.69
C LEU A 25 0.51 2.52 13.13
N GLY A 26 -0.32 1.50 13.34
CA GLY A 26 -0.79 1.08 14.67
C GLY A 26 -1.92 1.93 15.29
N GLY A 27 -2.60 2.74 14.47
CA GLY A 27 -3.81 3.45 14.89
C GLY A 27 -5.06 2.55 14.84
N THR A 28 -6.22 3.11 15.22
CA THR A 28 -7.51 2.43 15.09
C THR A 28 -8.04 2.38 13.66
N GLU A 29 -7.47 3.20 12.76
CA GLU A 29 -7.85 3.31 11.36
C GLU A 29 -6.86 2.52 10.48
N SER A 30 -7.37 1.87 9.46
CA SER A 30 -6.58 1.17 8.47
C SER A 30 -5.83 2.15 7.55
N LEU A 31 -4.53 1.95 7.41
CA LEU A 31 -3.64 2.82 6.64
C LEU A 31 -2.94 2.06 5.52
N VAL A 32 -2.68 2.74 4.41
CA VAL A 32 -1.94 2.20 3.27
C VAL A 32 -0.86 3.19 2.82
N CYS A 33 0.30 2.69 2.39
CA CYS A 33 1.29 3.53 1.70
C CYS A 33 2.13 2.72 0.71
N HIS A 34 2.75 3.43 -0.23
CA HIS A 34 3.78 2.91 -1.11
C HIS A 34 5.17 3.30 -0.57
N PRO A 35 5.93 2.38 0.05
CA PRO A 35 7.17 2.73 0.76
C PRO A 35 8.22 3.38 -0.12
N ALA A 36 8.40 2.92 -1.37
CA ALA A 36 9.40 3.45 -2.30
C ALA A 36 9.17 4.92 -2.68
N SER A 37 7.92 5.41 -2.70
CA SER A 37 7.62 6.84 -2.95
C SER A 37 7.38 7.66 -1.69
N THR A 38 7.42 7.05 -0.50
CA THR A 38 7.12 7.72 0.77
C THR A 38 8.27 7.56 1.75
N THR A 39 8.18 6.64 2.70
CA THR A 39 9.13 6.44 3.80
C THR A 39 10.55 6.12 3.35
N GLN A 40 10.70 5.53 2.15
CA GLN A 40 11.98 5.15 1.57
C GLN A 40 12.31 5.96 0.31
N SER A 41 11.64 7.09 0.08
CA SER A 41 11.85 7.93 -1.12
C SER A 41 13.28 8.45 -1.26
N GLY A 42 13.97 8.71 -0.14
CA GLY A 42 15.36 9.18 -0.13
C GLY A 42 16.43 8.08 -0.26
N VAL A 43 16.04 6.81 -0.30
CA VAL A 43 16.99 5.69 -0.45
C VAL A 43 17.15 5.35 -1.95
N PRO A 44 18.38 5.24 -2.48
CA PRO A 44 18.63 4.83 -3.86
C PRO A 44 17.93 3.52 -4.22
N GLU A 45 17.43 3.43 -5.45
CA GLU A 45 16.62 2.31 -5.93
C GLU A 45 17.35 0.96 -5.78
N GLU A 46 18.65 0.93 -6.05
CA GLU A 46 19.48 -0.27 -5.93
C GLU A 46 19.52 -0.77 -4.48
N LEU A 47 19.63 0.14 -3.51
CA LEU A 47 19.65 -0.18 -2.09
C LEU A 47 18.27 -0.59 -1.58
N ARG A 48 17.20 0.09 -2.04
CA ARG A 48 15.82 -0.30 -1.72
C ARG A 48 15.50 -1.71 -2.18
N SER A 49 15.89 -2.03 -3.41
CA SER A 49 15.66 -3.35 -4.01
C SER A 49 16.38 -4.46 -3.23
N GLN A 50 17.60 -4.19 -2.74
CA GLN A 50 18.36 -5.14 -1.91
C GLN A 50 17.70 -5.45 -0.56
N VAL A 51 16.94 -4.50 0.00
CA VAL A 51 16.20 -4.70 1.26
C VAL A 51 14.73 -5.07 1.04
N GLY A 52 14.35 -5.44 -0.19
CA GLY A 52 13.00 -5.91 -0.54
C GLY A 52 11.97 -4.81 -0.76
N VAL A 53 12.38 -3.54 -0.85
CA VAL A 53 11.51 -2.41 -1.16
C VAL A 53 11.44 -2.21 -2.67
N SER A 54 10.58 -3.01 -3.31
CA SER A 54 10.28 -2.88 -4.75
C SER A 54 9.29 -1.77 -5.05
N GLU A 55 9.22 -1.34 -6.31
CA GLU A 55 8.20 -0.40 -6.81
C GLU A 55 6.76 -0.95 -6.78
N GLY A 56 6.57 -2.26 -6.65
CA GLY A 56 5.25 -2.89 -6.46
C GLY A 56 4.92 -3.22 -5.00
N LEU A 57 5.71 -2.71 -4.03
CA LEU A 57 5.50 -2.99 -2.62
C LEU A 57 4.47 -2.02 -2.04
N ILE A 58 3.44 -2.58 -1.41
CA ILE A 58 2.45 -1.82 -0.64
C ILE A 58 2.57 -2.27 0.81
N ARG A 59 2.54 -1.30 1.73
CA ARG A 59 2.47 -1.56 3.16
C ARG A 59 1.08 -1.18 3.65
N ILE A 60 0.43 -2.12 4.34
CA ILE A 60 -0.87 -1.94 4.97
C ILE A 60 -0.70 -2.05 6.49
N SER A 61 -1.32 -1.13 7.23
CA SER A 61 -1.52 -1.22 8.68
C SER A 61 -3.02 -1.46 8.91
N ILE A 62 -3.38 -2.60 9.49
CA ILE A 62 -4.77 -2.96 9.75
C ILE A 62 -5.24 -2.24 11.03
N GLY A 63 -6.38 -1.56 10.93
CA GLY A 63 -7.07 -0.89 12.02
C GLY A 63 -8.05 -1.81 12.75
N LEU A 64 -9.13 -1.24 13.28
CA LEU A 64 -10.17 -1.93 14.04
C LEU A 64 -11.52 -2.00 13.30
N GLU A 65 -11.53 -1.71 11.99
CA GLU A 65 -12.71 -1.88 11.15
C GLU A 65 -13.13 -3.36 11.06
N HIS A 66 -14.35 -3.61 10.60
CA HIS A 66 -14.83 -4.98 10.40
C HIS A 66 -13.99 -5.67 9.30
N GLU A 67 -13.56 -6.90 9.57
CA GLU A 67 -12.67 -7.65 8.67
C GLU A 67 -13.26 -7.85 7.26
N ASP A 68 -14.56 -8.15 7.17
CA ASP A 68 -15.25 -8.32 5.88
C ASP A 68 -15.25 -7.03 5.04
N ASP A 69 -15.35 -5.86 5.67
CA ASP A 69 -15.35 -4.57 4.97
C ASP A 69 -13.95 -4.29 4.40
N LEU A 70 -12.90 -4.59 5.17
CA LEU A 70 -11.50 -4.44 4.74
C LEU A 70 -11.17 -5.38 3.58
N ILE A 71 -11.62 -6.64 3.66
CA ILE A 71 -11.43 -7.63 2.59
C ILE A 71 -12.18 -7.18 1.33
N ALA A 72 -13.44 -6.75 1.47
CA ALA A 72 -14.24 -6.29 0.34
C ALA A 72 -13.65 -5.07 -0.38
N ASP A 73 -13.11 -4.10 0.38
CA ASP A 73 -12.46 -2.93 -0.20
C ASP A 73 -11.16 -3.31 -0.94
N LEU A 74 -10.34 -4.19 -0.36
CA LEU A 74 -9.13 -4.71 -1.00
C LEU A 74 -9.44 -5.51 -2.27
N ASP A 75 -10.43 -6.41 -2.22
CA ASP A 75 -10.86 -7.21 -3.38
C ASP A 75 -11.36 -6.33 -4.52
N ASN A 76 -12.15 -5.29 -4.20
CA ASN A 76 -12.62 -4.34 -5.18
C ASN A 76 -11.46 -3.55 -5.80
N ALA A 77 -10.55 -3.02 -4.97
CA ALA A 77 -9.39 -2.27 -5.44
C ALA A 77 -8.46 -3.12 -6.32
N LEU A 78 -8.25 -4.40 -5.97
CA LEU A 78 -7.44 -5.36 -6.74
C LEU A 78 -8.02 -5.67 -8.12
N ARG A 79 -9.36 -5.67 -8.27
CA ARG A 79 -10.03 -5.87 -9.56
C ARG A 79 -9.95 -4.65 -10.47
N LEU A 80 -9.87 -3.45 -9.89
CA LEU A 80 -9.80 -2.19 -10.61
C LEU A 80 -8.38 -1.79 -11.06
N CYS A 81 -7.35 -2.45 -10.52
CA CYS A 81 -5.93 -2.14 -10.76
C CYS A 81 -5.23 -3.08 -11.75
#